data_AF-A0A0V0YR53-F1
#
_entry.id   AF-A0A0V0YR53-F1
#
_cell.length_a   1.000
_cell.length_b   1.000
_cell.length_c   1.000
_cell.angle_alpha   90.00
_cell.angle_beta   90.00
_cell.angle_gamma   90.00
#
_symmetry.space_group_name_H-M   'P 1'
#
loop_
_entity.id
_entity.type
_entity.pdbx_description
1 polymer ?
#
loop_
_entity_poly.entity_id
_entity_poly.type
_entity_poly.pdbx_seq_one_letter_code
_entity_poly.pdbx_strand_id
1 'polypeptide(L)' 'LFDESNMDANATQSITYYLCHLYGRCARSVSIPAPVYFADLVCARARYHVLAAL' A
#
# COMPACT_ATOMS: atom_id res chain seq x y z
N LEU A 1 4.92 8.25 10.49
CA LEU A 1 5.96 8.54 11.50
C LEU A 1 5.34 9.11 12.77
N PHE A 2 4.27 9.86 12.62
CA PHE A 2 3.48 10.44 13.70
C PHE A 2 2.15 9.69 13.84
N ASP A 3 1.61 9.62 15.05
CA ASP A 3 0.36 8.94 15.38
C ASP A 3 -0.48 9.80 16.34
N GLU A 4 -1.70 10.15 15.91
CA GLU A 4 -2.70 10.88 16.72
C GLU A 4 -3.75 9.94 17.32
N SER A 5 -3.83 8.70 16.83
CA SER A 5 -4.83 7.71 17.25
C SER A 5 -4.38 6.92 18.49
N ASN A 6 -3.16 7.17 18.98
CA ASN A 6 -2.54 6.49 20.13
C ASN A 6 -2.65 4.96 20.02
N MET A 7 -2.25 4.42 18.87
CA MET A 7 -2.38 3.01 18.57
C MET A 7 -1.31 2.18 19.29
N ASP A 8 -1.74 1.04 19.83
CA ASP A 8 -0.80 0.07 20.42
C ASP A 8 0.14 -0.52 19.35
N ALA A 9 1.35 -0.88 19.77
CA ALA A 9 2.34 -1.50 18.89
C ALA A 9 1.83 -2.84 18.31
N ASN A 10 1.09 -3.62 19.08
CA ASN A 10 0.53 -4.88 18.57
C ASN A 10 -0.61 -4.63 17.58
N ALA A 11 -1.40 -3.58 17.80
CA ALA A 11 -2.47 -3.18 16.89
C ALA A 11 -1.89 -2.70 15.55
N THR A 12 -0.88 -1.82 15.57
CA THR A 12 -0.21 -1.36 14.35
C THR A 12 0.44 -2.51 13.57
N GLN A 13 1.11 -3.45 14.26
CA GLN A 13 1.72 -4.63 13.63
C GLN A 13 0.69 -5.59 13.02
N SER A 14 -0.41 -5.87 13.73
CA SER A 14 -1.47 -6.74 13.19
C SER A 14 -2.16 -6.12 11.98
N ILE A 15 -2.51 -4.83 12.03
CA ILE A 15 -3.12 -4.12 10.90
C ILE A 15 -2.19 -4.14 9.69
N THR A 16 -0.91 -3.79 9.87
CA THR A 16 0.06 -3.81 8.77
C THR A 16 0.24 -5.21 8.18
N TYR A 17 0.27 -6.26 9.01
CA TYR A 17 0.30 -7.64 8.54
C TYR A 17 -0.94 -8.01 7.71
N TYR A 18 -2.14 -7.66 8.18
CA TYR A 18 -3.38 -7.94 7.43
C TYR A 18 -3.43 -7.16 6.10
N LEU A 19 -2.96 -5.91 6.08
CA LEU A 19 -2.87 -5.13 4.85
C LEU A 19 -1.94 -5.76 3.81
N CYS A 20 -0.90 -6.49 4.21
CA CYS A 20 -0.05 -7.25 3.28
C CYS A 20 -0.76 -8.44 2.62
N HIS A 21 -1.91 -8.88 3.13
CA HIS A 21 -2.70 -9.97 2.55
C HIS A 21 -3.86 -9.50 1.67
N LEU A 22 -4.11 -8.19 1.63
CA LEU A 22 -5.23 -7.60 0.87
C LEU A 22 -4.85 -7.24 -0.58
N TYR A 23 -3.72 -7.74 -1.07
CA TYR A 23 -3.26 -7.40 -2.41
C TYR A 23 -4.01 -8.20 -3.49
N GLY A 24 -4.96 -7.56 -4.15
CA GLY A 24 -5.90 -8.22 -5.06
C GLY A 24 -5.32 -8.85 -6.35
N ARG A 25 -4.01 -8.76 -6.62
CA ARG A 25 -3.40 -9.40 -7.80
C ARG A 25 -2.85 -10.80 -7.54
N CYS A 26 -2.66 -11.20 -6.28
CA CYS A 26 -2.22 -12.55 -5.95
C CYS A 26 -2.73 -13.00 -4.58
N ALA A 27 -3.02 -14.29 -4.44
CA ALA A 27 -3.44 -14.90 -3.18
C ALA A 27 -2.23 -15.24 -2.28
N ARG A 28 -1.33 -14.29 -2.08
CA ARG A 28 -0.15 -14.42 -1.21
C ARG A 28 0.10 -13.13 -0.44
N SER A 29 0.73 -13.28 0.72
CA SER A 29 1.30 -12.13 1.42
C SER A 29 2.36 -11.47 0.56
N VAL A 30 2.30 -10.14 0.50
CA VAL A 30 3.30 -9.31 -0.15
C VAL A 30 4.22 -8.64 0.88
N SER A 31 5.38 -8.16 0.44
CA SER A 31 6.44 -7.63 1.31
C SER A 31 6.12 -6.27 1.93
N ILE A 32 5.14 -5.54 1.40
CA ILE A 32 4.69 -4.23 1.90
C ILE A 32 3.16 -4.17 1.87
N PRO A 33 2.50 -3.31 2.67
CA PRO A 33 1.05 -3.20 2.68
C PRO A 33 0.46 -2.94 1.29
N ALA A 34 -0.66 -3.59 0.97
CA ALA A 34 -1.39 -3.41 -0.28
C ALA A 34 -1.58 -1.94 -0.73
N PRO A 35 -1.93 -0.97 0.14
CA PRO A 35 -2.08 0.42 -0.29
C PRO A 35 -0.78 1.05 -0.80
N VAL A 36 0.39 0.68 -0.23
CA VAL A 36 1.69 1.18 -0.69
C VAL A 36 1.99 0.62 -2.09
N TYR A 37 1.76 -0.67 -2.30
CA TYR A 37 1.88 -1.29 -3.63
C TYR A 37 0.96 -0.62 -4.67
N PHE A 38 -0.27 -0.29 -4.30
CA PHE A 38 -1.19 0.38 -5.20
C PHE A 38 -0.72 1.80 -5.55
N ALA A 39 -0.16 2.55 -4.60
CA ALA A 39 0.41 3.86 -4.87
C ALA A 39 1.52 3.79 -5.93
N ASP A 40 2.44 2.83 -5.83
CA ASP A 40 3.51 2.63 -6.82
C ASP A 40 2.97 2.33 -8.22
N LEU A 41 1.95 1.46 -8.29
CA LEU A 41 1.29 1.11 -9.54
C LEU A 41 0.58 2.30 -10.19
N VAL A 42 -0.07 3.14 -9.37
CA VAL A 42 -0.70 4.38 -9.83
C VAL A 42 0.35 5.37 -10.33
N CYS A 43 1.43 5.60 -9.60
CA CYS A 43 2.53 6.48 -10.01
C CYS A 43 3.18 6.01 -11.31
N ALA A 44 3.42 4.71 -11.46
CA ALA A 44 3.93 4.13 -12.70
C ALA A 44 2.98 4.37 -13.87
N ARG A 45 1.66 4.22 -13.66
CA ARG A 45 0.65 4.45 -14.69
C ARG A 45 0.46 5.93 -15.02
N ALA A 46 0.53 6.82 -14.02
CA ALA A 46 0.39 8.25 -14.19
C ALA A 46 1.43 8.83 -15.16
N ARG A 47 2.66 8.31 -15.16
CA ARG A 47 3.71 8.71 -16.11
C ARG A 47 3.29 8.51 -17.57
N TYR A 48 2.58 7.42 -17.88
CA TYR A 48 2.07 7.20 -19.23
C TYR A 48 0.96 8.17 -19.60
N HIS A 49 0.06 8.50 -18.65
CA HIS A 49 -1.00 9.48 -18.89
C HIS A 49 -0.46 10.89 -19.09
N VAL A 50 0.57 11.29 -18.34
CA VAL A 50 1.24 12.59 -18.51
C VAL A 50 1.96 12.65 -19.85
N LEU A 51 2.70 11.60 -20.24
CA LEU A 51 3.42 11.57 -21.52
C LEU A 51 2.48 11.50 -22.73
N ALA A 52 1.35 10.81 -22.62
CA ALA A 52 0.36 10.73 -23.71
C ALA A 52 -0.45 12.03 -23.88
N ALA A 53 -0.46 12.91 -22.89
CA ALA A 53 -1.14 14.20 -22.93
C ALA A 53 -0.25 15.36 -23.40
N LEU A 54 1.04 15.08 -23.66
CA LEU A 54 2.02 15.99 -24.28
C LEU A 54 2.14 15.69 -25.77
#